data_AF-A0A2N6F689-F1
#
_entry.id   AF-A0A2N6F689-F1
#
_cell.length_a   1.000
_cell.length_b   1.000
_cell.length_c   1.000
_cell.angle_alpha   90.00
_cell.angle_beta   90.00
_cell.angle_gamma   90.00
#
_symmetry.space_group_name_H-M   'P 1'
#
loop_
_entity.id
_entity.type
_entity.pdbx_description
1 polymer ?
#
loop_
_entity_poly.entity_id
_entity_poly.type
_entity_poly.pdbx_seq_one_letter_code
_entity_poly.pdbx_strand_id
1 'polypeptide(L)'
;MIWLSPAQNTAAGCVYFDIRDIDLSYHGDTPSGVIRGLVGDGSHEIGGEVFIGTGEAARLLPIWSEDGSIESLAGDIDEIQLQQQLLSEVKSFLRDKGLLQRERISSVREPGPVWRRDAGDKLAA
;
A
#
# COMPACT_ATOMS: atom_id res chain seq x y z
N MET A 1 -2.25 -2.64 -8.38
CA MET A 1 -1.13 -2.37 -9.31
C MET A 1 -0.51 -0.99 -9.08
N ILE A 2 0.80 -0.98 -8.81
CA ILE A 2 1.70 0.19 -8.65
C ILE A 2 2.78 0.06 -9.73
N TRP A 3 3.13 1.15 -10.42
CA TRP A 3 4.18 1.13 -11.44
C TRP A 3 5.53 1.55 -10.86
N LEU A 4 6.58 0.84 -11.26
CA LEU A 4 7.97 1.03 -10.85
C LEU A 4 8.81 1.37 -12.09
N SER A 5 9.84 2.17 -11.93
CA SER A 5 10.72 2.61 -13.04
C SER A 5 12.18 2.48 -12.61
N PRO A 6 12.67 1.24 -12.43
CA PRO A 6 13.98 0.97 -11.85
C PRO A 6 15.14 1.40 -12.75
N ALA A 7 14.90 1.69 -14.04
CA ALA A 7 15.92 2.27 -14.92
C ALA A 7 15.70 3.77 -15.10
N GLN A 8 16.68 4.59 -14.70
CA GLN A 8 16.74 5.97 -15.18
C GLN A 8 17.03 5.94 -16.70
N ASN A 9 16.05 6.33 -17.52
CA ASN A 9 16.18 6.61 -18.96
C ASN A 9 16.05 5.48 -20.00
N THR A 10 15.44 4.33 -19.71
CA THR A 10 15.11 3.37 -20.79
C THR A 10 13.65 2.95 -20.75
N ALA A 11 13.01 2.97 -21.93
CA ALA A 11 11.70 2.37 -22.19
C ALA A 11 11.68 0.84 -22.04
N ALA A 12 12.83 0.23 -21.72
CA ALA A 12 12.98 -1.15 -21.29
C ALA A 12 12.95 -1.17 -19.75
N GLY A 13 11.94 -1.84 -19.17
CA GLY A 13 11.84 -2.04 -17.73
C GLY A 13 10.67 -1.32 -17.05
N CYS A 14 9.49 -1.26 -17.68
CA CYS A 14 8.25 -0.97 -16.94
C CYS A 14 7.94 -2.16 -16.01
N VAL A 15 8.38 -2.07 -14.76
CA VAL A 15 8.07 -3.06 -13.75
C VAL A 15 6.81 -2.62 -13.01
N TYR A 16 5.97 -3.55 -12.61
CA TYR A 16 4.82 -3.28 -11.77
C TYR A 16 4.87 -4.12 -10.50
N PHE A 17 4.17 -3.64 -9.48
CA PHE A 17 3.86 -4.40 -8.27
C PHE A 17 2.34 -4.51 -8.12
N ASP A 18 1.83 -5.74 -8.16
CA ASP A 18 0.42 -6.01 -7.90
C ASP A 18 0.21 -6.58 -6.50
N ILE A 19 -0.43 -5.77 -5.65
CA ILE A 19 -0.69 -6.11 -4.25
C ILE A 19 -1.70 -7.26 -4.20
N ARG A 20 -1.33 -8.34 -3.51
CA ARG A 20 -2.18 -9.52 -3.29
C ARG A 20 -2.69 -9.60 -1.86
N ASP A 21 -1.90 -9.15 -0.91
CA ASP A 21 -2.20 -9.23 0.52
C ASP A 21 -1.64 -8.01 1.27
N ILE A 22 -2.39 -7.52 2.25
CA ILE A 22 -2.01 -6.40 3.11
C ILE A 22 -2.25 -6.84 4.55
N ASP A 23 -1.18 -7.13 5.26
CA ASP A 23 -1.20 -7.46 6.67
C ASP A 23 -0.60 -6.30 7.46
N LEU A 24 -1.47 -5.38 7.90
CA LEU A 24 -1.08 -4.19 8.68
C LEU A 24 -1.73 -4.23 10.05
N SER A 25 -0.90 -4.04 11.07
CA SER A 25 -1.30 -3.86 12.47
C SER A 25 -0.94 -2.45 12.94
N TYR A 26 -1.67 -1.95 13.93
CA TYR A 26 -1.45 -0.60 14.48
C TYR A 26 -1.14 -0.69 15.98
N HIS A 27 0.04 -0.22 16.35
CA HIS A 27 0.42 -0.03 17.75
C HIS A 27 0.37 1.47 18.07
N GLY A 28 -0.80 1.93 18.54
CA GLY A 28 -1.08 3.35 18.66
C GLY A 28 -1.33 3.98 17.29
N ASP A 29 -0.54 5.01 16.94
CA ASP A 29 -0.62 5.72 15.66
C ASP A 29 0.42 5.22 14.64
N THR A 30 1.26 4.25 15.02
CA THR A 30 2.31 3.71 14.16
C THR A 30 1.82 2.42 13.48
N PRO A 31 1.67 2.41 12.13
CA PRO A 31 1.42 1.20 11.38
C PRO A 31 2.67 0.34 11.30
N SER A 32 2.50 -0.98 11.38
CA SER A 32 3.56 -1.95 11.16
C SER A 32 3.01 -3.22 10.53
N GLY A 33 3.74 -3.82 9.62
CA GLY A 33 3.31 -5.05 8.97
C GLY A 33 3.98 -5.27 7.63
N VAL A 34 3.33 -6.05 6.78
CA VAL A 34 3.87 -6.47 5.49
C VAL A 34 2.81 -6.44 4.40
N ILE A 35 3.21 -5.93 3.24
CA ILE A 35 2.42 -5.90 2.03
C ILE A 35 3.06 -6.88 1.07
N ARG A 36 2.27 -7.84 0.59
CA ARG A 36 2.75 -8.88 -0.31
C ARG A 36 2.09 -8.74 -1.67
N GLY A 37 2.85 -9.05 -2.70
CA GLY A 37 2.37 -8.94 -4.06
C GLY A 37 3.26 -9.66 -5.04
N LEU A 38 2.95 -9.46 -6.32
CA LEU A 38 3.78 -9.92 -7.43
C LEU A 38 4.48 -8.72 -8.05
N VAL A 39 5.77 -8.86 -8.31
CA VAL A 39 6.58 -7.90 -9.06
C VAL A 39 6.78 -8.48 -10.45
N GLY A 40 6.40 -7.76 -11.49
CA GLY A 40 6.50 -8.26 -12.86
C GLY A 40 6.94 -7.21 -13.87
N ASP A 41 7.56 -7.66 -14.95
CA ASP A 41 8.01 -6.85 -16.08
C ASP A 41 7.15 -7.05 -17.35
N GLY A 42 6.03 -7.79 -17.20
CA GLY A 42 5.12 -8.17 -18.29
C GLY A 42 5.48 -9.50 -18.97
N SER A 43 6.67 -10.05 -18.72
CA SER A 43 7.09 -11.38 -19.19
C SER A 43 7.25 -12.36 -18.04
N HIS A 44 7.75 -11.90 -16.89
CA HIS A 44 7.95 -12.69 -15.68
C HIS A 44 7.26 -12.03 -14.49
N GLU A 45 6.89 -12.84 -13.50
CA GLU A 45 6.34 -12.41 -12.23
C GLU A 45 7.09 -13.11 -11.09
N ILE A 46 7.61 -12.36 -10.13
CA ILE A 46 8.23 -12.89 -8.91
C ILE A 46 7.49 -12.39 -7.68
N GLY A 47 7.70 -13.03 -6.52
CA GLY A 47 7.10 -12.56 -5.28
C GLY A 47 7.77 -11.26 -4.79
N GLY A 48 7.00 -10.40 -4.15
CA GLY A 48 7.51 -9.19 -3.50
C GLY A 48 6.89 -8.97 -2.13
N GLU A 49 7.70 -8.58 -1.16
CA GLU A 49 7.27 -8.20 0.18
C GLU A 49 7.78 -6.81 0.53
N VAL A 50 6.91 -5.98 1.11
CA VAL A 50 7.26 -4.66 1.64
C VAL A 50 6.92 -4.60 3.11
N PHE A 51 7.94 -4.47 3.94
CA PHE A 51 7.83 -4.35 5.39
C PHE A 51 7.70 -2.87 5.79
N ILE A 52 6.70 -2.55 6.60
CA ILE A 52 6.39 -1.21 7.11
C ILE A 52 6.57 -1.19 8.63
N GLY A 53 7.06 -0.06 9.17
CA GLY A 53 7.28 0.14 10.60
C GLY A 53 8.77 0.17 10.97
N THR A 54 9.18 -0.61 11.96
CA THR A 54 10.60 -0.69 12.36
C THR A 54 11.35 -1.63 11.43
N GLY A 55 12.39 -1.14 10.75
CA GLY A 55 13.18 -1.94 9.80
C GLY A 55 12.51 -2.06 8.43
N GLU A 56 11.98 -0.94 7.92
CA GLU A 56 11.37 -0.89 6.60
C GLU A 56 12.31 -1.38 5.51
N ALA A 57 11.82 -2.28 4.67
CA ALA A 57 12.57 -2.86 3.56
C ALA A 57 11.60 -3.43 2.54
N ALA A 58 12.04 -3.51 1.28
CA ALA A 58 11.41 -4.37 0.29
C ALA A 58 12.29 -5.58 0.02
N ARG A 59 11.68 -6.71 -0.30
CA ARG A 59 12.37 -7.94 -0.70
C ARG A 59 11.71 -8.51 -1.93
N LEU A 60 12.55 -8.98 -2.85
CA LEU A 60 12.11 -9.81 -3.98
C LEU A 60 12.29 -11.27 -3.57
N LEU A 61 11.26 -12.07 -3.82
CA LEU A 61 11.23 -13.49 -3.50
C LEU A 61 11.41 -14.28 -4.79
N PRO A 62 12.46 -15.10 -4.90
CA PRO A 62 12.66 -15.94 -6.07
C PRO A 62 11.52 -16.95 -6.21
N ILE A 63 11.05 -17.14 -7.43
CA ILE A 63 10.11 -18.20 -7.79
C ILE A 63 10.89 -19.28 -8.54
N TRP A 64 10.67 -20.55 -8.20
CA TRP A 64 11.24 -21.66 -8.94
C TRP A 64 10.31 -22.00 -10.10
N SER A 65 10.82 -21.98 -11.33
CA SER A 65 10.12 -22.47 -12.50
C SER A 65 10.02 -24.00 -12.48
N GLU A 66 9.15 -24.55 -13.34
CA GLU A 66 8.93 -26.00 -13.44
C GLU A 66 10.19 -26.77 -13.86
N ASP A 67 11.11 -26.12 -14.58
CA ASP A 67 12.41 -26.69 -14.98
C ASP A 67 13.48 -26.62 -13.88
N GLY A 68 13.13 -26.09 -12.71
CA GLY A 68 14.02 -25.98 -11.56
C GLY A 68 15.01 -24.82 -11.65
N SER A 69 14.83 -23.88 -12.59
CA SER A 69 15.55 -22.61 -12.58
C SER A 69 14.86 -21.58 -11.67
N ILE A 70 15.60 -20.52 -11.31
CA ILE A 70 15.05 -19.40 -10.55
C ILE A 70 14.56 -18.36 -11.55
N GLU A 71 13.27 -18.04 -11.52
CA GLU A 71 12.73 -16.91 -12.26
C GLU A 71 13.31 -15.61 -11.72
N SER A 72 13.84 -14.81 -12.64
CA SER A 72 14.34 -13.47 -12.40
C SER A 72 13.71 -12.51 -13.39
N LEU A 73 13.56 -11.26 -12.99
CA LEU A 73 13.22 -10.18 -13.92
C LEU A 73 14.33 -10.00 -14.96
N ALA A 74 14.05 -9.25 -16.02
CA ALA A 74 15.04 -8.91 -17.04
C ALA A 74 16.38 -8.42 -16.45
N GLY A 75 17.50 -8.90 -17.01
CA GLY A 75 18.84 -8.73 -16.43
C GLY A 75 19.41 -7.30 -16.44
N ASP A 76 18.71 -6.35 -17.04
CA ASP A 76 19.00 -4.91 -17.02
C ASP A 76 18.35 -4.17 -15.84
N ILE A 77 17.55 -4.86 -15.02
CA ILE A 77 16.92 -4.29 -13.83
C ILE A 77 17.90 -4.33 -12.64
N ASP A 78 18.23 -3.17 -12.10
CA ASP A 78 18.94 -3.05 -10.83
C ASP A 78 18.00 -3.43 -9.68
N GLU A 79 18.24 -4.59 -9.07
CA GLU A 79 17.43 -5.12 -7.97
C GLU A 79 17.41 -4.21 -6.74
N ILE A 80 18.54 -3.57 -6.39
CA ILE A 80 18.61 -2.69 -5.22
C ILE A 80 17.75 -1.45 -5.48
N GLN A 81 17.87 -0.87 -6.68
CA GLN A 81 17.05 0.28 -7.07
C GLN A 81 15.56 -0.10 -7.13
N LEU A 82 15.24 -1.29 -7.64
CA LEU A 82 13.87 -1.80 -7.68
C LEU A 82 13.27 -1.97 -6.27
N GLN A 83 14.02 -2.55 -5.34
CA GLN A 83 13.59 -2.70 -3.93
C GLN A 83 13.35 -1.33 -3.28
N GLN A 84 14.24 -0.37 -3.51
CA GLN A 84 14.07 0.99 -2.98
C GLN A 84 12.83 1.69 -3.54
N GLN A 85 12.61 1.58 -4.85
CA GLN A 85 11.40 2.14 -5.48
C GLN A 85 10.14 1.44 -5.01
N LEU A 86 10.14 0.11 -4.92
CA LEU A 86 9.02 -0.67 -4.42
C LEU A 86 8.62 -0.22 -3.01
N LEU A 87 9.57 -0.07 -2.11
CA LEU A 87 9.32 0.45 -0.76
C LEU A 87 8.73 1.86 -0.79
N SER A 88 9.32 2.77 -1.57
CA SER A 88 8.87 4.16 -1.69
C SER A 88 7.44 4.26 -2.22
N GLU A 89 7.15 3.58 -3.32
CA GLU A 89 5.86 3.66 -4.01
C GLU A 89 4.75 2.97 -3.22
N VAL A 90 5.03 1.83 -2.56
CA VAL A 90 4.06 1.22 -1.64
C VAL A 90 3.75 2.15 -0.47
N LYS A 91 4.76 2.83 0.10
CA LYS A 91 4.50 3.81 1.16
C LYS A 91 3.68 5.00 0.67
N SER A 92 3.94 5.48 -0.55
CA SER A 92 3.13 6.54 -1.18
C SER A 92 1.67 6.08 -1.33
N PHE A 93 1.47 4.89 -1.90
CA PHE A 93 0.16 4.27 -2.06
C PHE A 93 -0.58 4.13 -0.73
N LEU A 94 0.06 3.58 0.32
CA LEU A 94 -0.57 3.41 1.62
C LEU A 94 -0.93 4.76 2.27
N ARG A 95 -0.12 5.80 2.06
CA ARG A 95 -0.43 7.16 2.52
C ARG A 95 -1.67 7.71 1.81
N ASP A 96 -1.74 7.58 0.50
CA ASP A 96 -2.88 8.04 -0.31
C ASP A 96 -4.18 7.30 0.03
N LYS A 97 -4.06 6.06 0.50
CA LYS A 97 -5.19 5.27 1.02
C LYS A 97 -5.52 5.55 2.49
N GLY A 98 -4.80 6.44 3.17
CA GLY A 98 -5.00 6.71 4.60
C GLY A 98 -4.63 5.52 5.49
N LEU A 99 -3.82 4.57 5.00
CA LEU A 99 -3.39 3.37 5.74
C LEU A 99 -2.07 3.59 6.50
N LEU A 100 -1.39 4.73 6.29
CA LEU A 100 -0.24 5.11 7.12
C LEU A 100 -0.57 6.11 8.22
N GLN A 101 -1.81 6.61 8.27
CA GLN A 101 -2.25 7.55 9.28
C GLN A 101 -3.63 7.10 9.76
N ARG A 102 -3.76 6.84 11.06
CA ARG A 102 -5.09 6.80 11.65
C ARG A 102 -5.59 8.24 11.66
N GLU A 103 -6.51 8.61 10.77
CA GLU A 103 -7.20 9.89 10.92
C GLU A 103 -7.79 9.91 12.33
N ARG A 104 -7.23 10.74 13.21
CA ARG A 104 -7.95 11.17 14.40
C ARG A 104 -9.16 11.92 13.86
N ILE A 105 -10.28 11.21 13.71
CA ILE A 105 -11.57 11.85 13.76
C ILE A 105 -11.71 12.33 15.21
N SER A 106 -11.05 13.44 15.53
CA SER A 106 -11.44 14.26 16.67
C SER A 106 -12.77 14.90 16.29
N SER A 107 -13.83 14.11 16.34
CA SER A 107 -15.17 14.68 16.46
C SER A 107 -15.25 15.28 17.87
N VAL A 108 -14.65 16.44 18.05
CA VAL A 108 -15.34 17.47 18.82
C VAL A 108 -16.55 17.79 17.95
N ARG A 109 -17.61 16.99 18.10
CA ARG A 109 -18.94 17.46 17.72
C ARG A 109 -19.13 18.69 18.58
N GLU A 110 -18.96 19.86 17.99
CA GLU A 110 -19.72 21.02 18.45
C GLU A 110 -21.15 20.53 18.68
N PRO A 111 -21.78 20.82 19.83
CA PRO A 111 -23.16 20.44 20.02
C PRO A 111 -23.96 21.13 18.91
N GLY A 112 -24.33 20.34 17.90
CA GLY A 112 -25.18 20.81 16.81
C GLY A 112 -26.46 21.39 17.38
N PRO A 113 -27.12 22.32 16.65
CA PRO A 113 -28.30 22.99 17.15
C PRO A 113 -29.35 21.97 17.58
N VAL A 114 -29.73 22.04 18.86
CA VAL A 114 -30.84 21.28 19.42
C VAL A 114 -32.09 21.73 18.69
N TRP A 115 -32.56 20.93 17.73
CA TRP A 115 -33.90 21.09 17.19
C TRP A 115 -34.90 20.75 18.29
N ARG A 116 -35.39 21.79 18.99
CA ARG A 116 -36.64 21.68 19.74
C ARG A 116 -37.72 21.30 18.73
N ARG A 117 -38.26 20.09 18.84
CA ARG A 117 -39.58 19.80 18.29
C ARG A 117 -40.57 20.57 19.16
N ASP A 118 -41.14 21.63 18.62
CA ASP A 118 -42.37 22.19 19.17
C ASP A 118 -43.40 21.06 19.22
N ALA A 119 -43.76 20.68 20.44
CA ALA A 119 -44.98 19.94 20.69
C ALA A 119 -46.13 20.85 20.26
N GLY A 120 -46.69 20.57 19.08
CA GLY A 120 -47.97 21.11 18.67
C GLY A 120 -49.06 20.52 19.56
N ASP A 121 -49.29 21.16 20.71
CA ASP A 121 -50.52 21.04 21.47
C ASP A 121 -51.68 21.41 20.54
N LYS A 122 -52.44 20.40 20.12
CA LYS A 122 -53.82 20.60 19.65
C LYS A 122 -54.67 20.89 20.88
N LEU A 123 -54.77 22.18 21.22
CA LEU A 123 -55.85 22.70 22.06
C LEU A 123 -57.09 22.96 21.20
N ALA A 124 -58.23 22.66 21.81
CA ALA A 124 -59.57 22.70 21.25
C ALA A 124 -60.02 24.11 20.80
N ALA A 125 -60.92 24.13 19.81
CA ALA A 125 -62.04 25.06 19.71
C ALA A 125 -63.22 24.31 19.08
#